data_AF-A0A0F3M5B4-F1
#
_entry.id   AF-A0A0F3M5B4-F1
#
_cell.length_a   1.000
_cell.length_b   1.000
_cell.length_c   1.000
_cell.angle_alpha   90.00
_cell.angle_beta   90.00
_cell.angle_gamma   90.00
#
_symmetry.space_group_name_H-M   'P 1'
#
loop_
_entity.id
_entity.type
_entity.pdbx_description
1 polymer ?
#
loop_
_entity_poly.entity_id
_entity_poly.type
_entity_poly.pdbx_seq_one_letter_code
_entity_poly.pdbx_strand_id
1 'polypeptide(L)'
;MVLRWLQFTRIEFLTRSKGGDSCRKAAYNARTIVKNKQTDIKYNFSRKKDNVYHTVLIPDYVNQEFKNIQTLMNEVERTAKKETASFLRMELNLEHRIE
;
A
#
# COMPACT_ATOMS: atom_id res chain seq x y z
N MET A 1 -8.12 -1.69 -33.65
CA MET A 1 -7.99 -1.16 -32.28
C MET A 1 -7.09 -2.10 -31.50
N VAL A 2 -5.81 -1.77 -31.32
CA VAL A 2 -4.84 -2.62 -30.60
C VAL A 2 -4.67 -2.04 -29.21
N LEU A 3 -5.29 -2.67 -28.21
CA LEU A 3 -5.10 -2.31 -26.80
C LEU A 3 -3.68 -2.73 -26.39
N ARG A 4 -2.77 -1.77 -26.26
CA ARG A 4 -1.44 -2.00 -25.68
C ARG A 4 -1.56 -1.92 -24.16
N TRP A 5 -1.67 -3.07 -23.52
CA TRP A 5 -1.70 -3.20 -22.06
C TRP A 5 -0.27 -3.11 -21.50
N LEU A 6 0.16 -1.93 -21.08
CA LEU A 6 1.39 -1.79 -20.30
C LEU A 6 1.07 -2.13 -18.84
N GLN A 7 1.29 -3.40 -18.46
CA GLN A 7 1.23 -3.82 -17.06
C GLN A 7 2.59 -3.54 -16.42
N PHE A 8 2.67 -2.56 -15.52
CA PHE A 8 3.89 -2.31 -14.75
C PHE A 8 3.76 -2.97 -13.39
N THR A 9 4.62 -3.96 -13.12
CA THR A 9 4.78 -4.51 -11.78
C THR A 9 5.97 -3.82 -11.13
N ARG A 10 5.74 -3.09 -10.04
CA ARG A 10 6.80 -2.42 -9.29
C ARG A 10 7.03 -3.12 -7.96
N ILE A 11 8.22 -3.66 -7.78
CA ILE A 11 8.66 -4.22 -6.50
C ILE A 11 9.51 -3.15 -5.80
N GLU A 12 9.07 -2.71 -4.62
CA GLU A 12 9.83 -1.77 -3.80
C GLU A 12 10.13 -2.37 -2.44
N PHE A 13 11.38 -2.21 -2.01
CA PHE A 13 11.77 -2.41 -0.61
C PHE A 13 11.57 -1.11 0.15
N LEU A 14 10.70 -1.14 1.16
CA LEU A 14 10.54 -0.04 2.10
C LEU A 14 11.50 -0.26 3.27
N THR A 15 12.43 0.68 3.47
CA THR A 15 13.36 0.68 4.61
C THR A 15 13.09 1.88 5.51
N ARG A 16 12.98 1.66 6.82
CA ARG A 16 12.76 2.75 7.80
C ARG A 16 13.91 3.76 7.83
N SER A 17 15.15 3.30 7.68
CA SER A 17 16.35 4.16 7.63
C SER A 17 16.31 5.23 6.53
N LYS A 18 15.49 5.06 5.49
CA LYS A 18 15.30 6.04 4.40
C LYS A 18 14.00 6.86 4.55
N GLY A 19 13.35 6.82 5.71
CA GLY A 19 12.05 7.45 5.94
C GLY A 19 10.88 6.69 5.32
N GLY A 20 11.03 5.37 5.14
CA GLY A 20 9.96 4.48 4.72
C GLY A 20 8.91 4.31 5.82
N ASP A 21 7.64 4.52 5.48
CA ASP A 21 6.48 4.25 6.35
C ASP A 21 5.43 3.52 5.50
N SER A 22 5.03 2.32 5.96
CA SER A 22 4.09 1.46 5.25
C SER A 22 2.69 2.05 5.26
N CYS A 23 2.27 2.69 6.37
CA CYS A 23 0.99 3.38 6.48
C CYS A 23 0.91 4.57 5.51
N ARG A 24 2.00 5.33 5.34
CA ARG A 24 2.06 6.45 4.37
C ARG A 24 1.86 5.96 2.94
N LYS A 25 2.61 4.93 2.55
CA LYS A 25 2.55 4.38 1.19
C LYS A 25 1.21 3.72 0.91
N ALA A 26 0.66 3.01 1.88
CA ALA A 26 -0.68 2.44 1.82
C ALA A 26 -1.76 3.51 1.65
N ALA A 27 -1.74 4.56 2.49
CA ALA A 27 -2.65 5.68 2.38
C ALA A 27 -2.58 6.33 1.00
N TYR A 28 -1.35 6.52 0.49
CA TYR A 28 -1.14 7.03 -0.86
C TYR A 28 -1.86 6.15 -1.87
N ASN A 29 -1.51 4.87 -1.98
CA ASN A 29 -2.04 4.00 -3.04
C ASN A 29 -3.54 3.72 -2.94
N ALA A 30 -4.06 3.53 -1.73
CA ALA A 30 -5.48 3.34 -1.50
C ALA A 30 -6.29 4.64 -1.61
N ARG A 31 -5.62 5.79 -1.80
CA ARG A 31 -6.23 7.13 -1.83
C ARG A 31 -7.16 7.33 -0.63
N THR A 32 -6.64 6.98 0.55
CA THR A 32 -7.42 6.95 1.78
C THR A 32 -6.67 7.61 2.92
N ILE A 33 -7.29 7.58 4.10
CA ILE A 33 -6.72 8.05 5.34
C ILE A 33 -6.22 6.84 6.12
N VAL A 34 -4.95 6.85 6.52
CA VAL A 34 -4.37 5.82 7.40
C VAL A 34 -3.60 6.51 8.51
N LYS A 35 -3.85 6.09 9.76
CA LYS A 35 -3.07 6.51 10.92
C LYS A 35 -2.05 5.44 11.29
N ASN A 36 -0.80 5.84 11.44
CA ASN A 36 0.23 5.00 12.04
C ASN A 36 0.08 5.08 13.58
N LYS A 37 -0.18 3.95 14.23
CA LYS A 37 -0.39 3.87 15.69
C LYS A 37 0.90 4.00 16.50
N GLN A 38 2.08 3.76 15.91
CA GLN A 38 3.36 3.87 16.62
C GLN A 38 3.88 5.30 16.66
N THR A 39 3.76 6.01 15.54
CA THR A 39 4.26 7.39 15.40
C THR A 39 3.19 8.44 15.63
N ASP A 40 1.93 8.01 15.78
CA ASP A 40 0.71 8.83 15.84
C ASP A 40 0.44 9.69 14.59
N ILE A 41 1.20 9.51 13.51
CA ILE A 41 1.07 10.31 12.28
C ILE A 41 -0.15 9.84 11.48
N LYS A 42 -0.96 10.81 11.04
CA LYS A 42 -2.12 10.59 10.16
C LYS A 42 -1.80 11.02 8.73
N TYR A 43 -1.83 10.07 7.80
CA TYR A 43 -1.66 10.33 6.37
C TYR A 43 -3.01 10.43 5.69
N ASN A 44 -3.21 11.48 4.89
CA ASN A 44 -4.46 11.72 4.17
C ASN A 44 -4.18 11.94 2.68
N PHE A 45 -4.58 10.98 1.86
CA PHE A 45 -4.51 11.08 0.40
C PHE A 45 -5.88 10.94 -0.28
N SER A 46 -6.99 11.12 0.46
CA SER A 46 -8.34 10.99 -0.09
C SER A 46 -8.71 12.04 -1.14
N ARG A 47 -7.93 13.12 -1.21
CA ARG A 47 -8.12 14.20 -2.19
C ARG A 47 -7.58 13.86 -3.59
N LYS A 48 -6.75 12.82 -3.73
CA LYS A 48 -6.21 12.37 -5.02
C LYS A 48 -7.21 11.39 -5.69
N LYS A 49 -7.70 11.72 -6.88
CA LYS A 49 -8.75 10.98 -7.61
C LYS A 49 -8.27 10.21 -8.85
N ASP A 50 -6.97 10.11 -9.03
CA ASP A 50 -6.33 9.47 -10.19
C ASP A 50 -6.38 7.94 -10.17
N ASN A 51 -6.82 7.32 -9.07
CA ASN A 51 -6.92 5.87 -8.97
C ASN A 51 -8.35 5.39 -9.21
N VAL A 52 -8.55 4.49 -10.19
CA VAL A 52 -9.86 3.97 -10.59
C VAL A 52 -10.31 2.80 -9.71
N TYR A 53 -9.37 1.99 -9.21
CA TYR A 53 -9.68 0.82 -8.39
C TYR A 53 -8.52 0.47 -7.44
N HIS A 54 -8.83 0.08 -6.22
CA HIS A 54 -7.86 -0.43 -5.25
C HIS A 54 -8.46 -1.59 -4.45
N THR A 55 -7.73 -2.70 -4.37
CA THR A 55 -8.13 -3.84 -3.54
C THR A 55 -6.92 -4.47 -2.86
N VAL A 56 -7.15 -5.03 -1.67
CA VAL A 56 -6.17 -5.81 -0.93
C VAL A 56 -6.56 -7.28 -1.08
N LEU A 57 -5.71 -8.04 -1.77
CA LEU A 57 -5.90 -9.49 -1.92
C LEU A 57 -5.26 -10.20 -0.74
N ILE A 58 -6.05 -10.98 -0.02
CA ILE A 58 -5.58 -11.84 1.08
C ILE A 58 -6.06 -13.28 0.84
N PRO A 59 -5.28 -14.29 1.26
CA PRO A 59 -5.72 -15.69 1.21
C PRO A 59 -6.91 -15.95 2.15
N ASP A 60 -7.75 -16.94 1.82
CA ASP A 60 -8.96 -17.25 2.61
C ASP A 60 -8.66 -17.75 4.03
N TYR A 61 -7.50 -18.37 4.23
CA TYR A 61 -7.06 -18.86 5.54
C TYR A 61 -6.50 -17.75 6.45
N VAL A 62 -6.39 -16.52 5.97
CA VAL A 62 -5.90 -15.36 6.74
C VAL A 62 -7.09 -14.60 7.35
N ASN A 63 -6.88 -13.98 8.52
CA ASN A 63 -7.89 -13.14 9.14
C ASN A 63 -8.33 -12.03 8.17
N GLN A 64 -9.63 -12.00 7.88
CA GLN A 64 -10.23 -11.12 6.88
C GLN A 64 -10.22 -9.64 7.31
N GLU A 65 -9.97 -9.34 8.59
CA GLU A 65 -9.73 -7.97 9.07
C GLU A 65 -8.54 -7.30 8.37
N PHE A 66 -7.59 -8.08 7.83
CA PHE A 66 -6.47 -7.56 7.03
C PHE A 66 -6.87 -7.04 5.65
N LYS A 67 -8.13 -7.22 5.21
CA LYS A 67 -8.67 -6.46 4.07
C LYS A 67 -8.70 -4.96 4.36
N ASN A 68 -8.81 -4.58 5.63
CA ASN A 68 -8.67 -3.19 6.02
C ASN A 68 -7.19 -2.81 6.04
N ILE A 69 -6.80 -1.92 5.12
CA ILE A 69 -5.42 -1.48 4.96
C ILE A 69 -4.85 -0.79 6.21
N GLN A 70 -5.70 -0.16 7.04
CA GLN A 70 -5.29 0.42 8.32
C GLN A 70 -4.87 -0.68 9.30
N THR A 71 -5.62 -1.77 9.38
CA THR A 71 -5.29 -2.90 10.26
C THR A 71 -4.03 -3.60 9.78
N LEU A 72 -3.96 -3.93 8.49
CA LEU A 72 -2.80 -4.60 7.89
C LEU A 72 -1.50 -3.83 8.08
N MET A 73 -1.49 -2.54 7.74
CA MET A 73 -0.24 -1.78 7.75
C MET A 73 0.23 -1.46 9.16
N ASN A 74 -0.68 -1.28 10.12
CA ASN A 74 -0.29 -1.14 11.52
C ASN A 74 0.31 -2.44 12.08
N GLU A 75 -0.18 -3.61 11.66
CA GLU A 75 0.40 -4.89 12.08
C GLU A 75 1.79 -5.13 11.45
N VAL A 76 1.96 -4.75 10.18
CA VAL A 76 3.26 -4.74 9.50
C VAL A 76 4.24 -3.83 10.23
N GLU A 77 3.84 -2.59 10.54
CA GLU A 77 4.67 -1.68 11.32
C GLU A 77 4.99 -2.26 12.71
N ARG A 78 4.03 -2.92 13.38
CA ARG A 78 4.23 -3.54 14.72
C ARG A 78 5.27 -4.65 14.69
N THR A 79 5.31 -5.42 13.60
CA THR A 79 6.24 -6.54 13.41
C THR A 79 7.63 -6.03 13.03
N ALA A 80 7.72 -4.90 12.33
CA ALA A 80 8.95 -4.22 11.96
C ALA A 80 9.61 -3.49 13.14
N LYS A 81 10.05 -4.23 14.16
CA LYS A 81 10.69 -3.69 15.38
C LYS A 81 12.15 -3.25 15.22
N LYS A 82 12.82 -3.59 14.12
CA LYS A 82 14.22 -3.21 13.85
C LYS A 82 14.31 -2.08 12.82
N GLU A 83 15.21 -1.12 13.04
CA GLU A 83 15.51 -0.02 12.10
C GLU A 83 15.94 -0.49 10.70
N THR A 84 16.43 -1.73 10.59
CA THR A 84 16.82 -2.39 9.32
C THR A 84 15.73 -3.28 8.71
N ALA A 85 14.54 -3.37 9.31
CA ALA A 85 13.46 -4.17 8.76
C ALA A 85 13.11 -3.68 7.34
N SER A 86 13.24 -4.58 6.37
CA SER A 86 12.93 -4.33 4.96
C SER A 86 11.67 -5.11 4.62
N PHE A 87 10.64 -4.44 4.12
CA PHE A 87 9.41 -5.10 3.67
C PHE A 87 9.40 -5.22 2.14
N LEU A 88 9.09 -6.41 1.62
CA LEU A 88 8.88 -6.65 0.19
C LEU A 88 7.44 -6.33 -0.17
N ARG A 89 7.21 -5.36 -1.06
CA ARG A 89 5.90 -5.08 -1.61
C ARG A 89 5.91 -5.16 -3.13
N MET A 90 4.96 -5.90 -3.68
CA MET A 90 4.70 -6.02 -5.12
C MET A 90 3.45 -5.20 -5.45
N GLU A 91 3.58 -4.19 -6.30
CA GLU A 91 2.48 -3.38 -6.81
C GLU A 91 2.22 -3.75 -8.27
N LEU A 92 0.99 -4.12 -8.61
CA LEU A 92 0.54 -4.26 -9.99
C LEU A 92 -0.25 -3.00 -10.36
N ASN A 93 0.22 -2.23 -11.34
CA ASN A 93 -0.53 -1.12 -11.90
C ASN A 93 -1.05 -1.48 -13.29
N LEU A 94 -2.36 -1.35 -13.47
CA LEU A 94 -3.06 -1.59 -14.73
C LEU A 94 -3.58 -0.25 -15.24
N GLU A 95 -2.83 0.40 -16.11
CA GLU A 95 -3.31 1.60 -16.80
C GLU A 95 -4.28 1.18 -17.92
N HIS A 96 -5.56 1.50 -17.74
CA HIS A 96 -6.53 1.44 -18.83
C HIS A 96 -6.46 2.75 -19.62
N ARG A 97 -5.68 2.76 -20.71
CA ARG A 97 -5.79 3.83 -21.71
C ARG A 97 -6.95 3.47 -22.64
N ILE A 98 -8.13 3.99 -22.33
CA ILE A 98 -9.28 3.95 -23.24
C ILE A 98 -9.09 5.12 -24.20
N GLU A 99 -8.67 4.84 -25.44
CA GLU A 99 -8.75 5.77 -26.57
C GLU A 99 -10.07 5.58 -27.31
#